data_AF-A0A918UDR4-F1
#
_entry.id   AF-A0A918UDR4-F1
#
_cell.length_a   1.000
_cell.length_b   1.000
_cell.length_c   1.000
_cell.angle_alpha   90.00
_cell.angle_beta   90.00
_cell.angle_gamma   90.00
#
_symmetry.space_group_name_H-M   'P 1'
#
loop_
_entity.id
_entity.type
_entity.pdbx_description
1 polymer ?
#
loop_
_entity_poly.entity_id
_entity_poly.type
_entity_poly.pdbx_seq_one_letter_code
_entity_poly.pdbx_strand_id
1 'polypeptide(L)'
;MKIVLDTRTALIAAAAAATLGLAACNNPADDNLEKQADATEQASDAAADSLESQGMESQADAVEATGEAQADAIEDKADEVRKAN
;
A
#
# COMPACT_ATOMS: atom_id res chain seq x y z
N MET A 1 -32.88 -37.15 36.55
CA MET A 1 -31.46 -36.80 36.80
C MET A 1 -30.74 -36.88 35.47
N LYS A 2 -29.85 -35.99 35.04
CA LYS A 2 -29.37 -34.67 35.45
C LYS A 2 -28.55 -34.27 34.22
N ILE A 3 -28.95 -33.21 33.52
CA ILE A 3 -28.14 -32.66 32.44
C ILE A 3 -26.90 -32.11 33.14
N VAL A 4 -25.79 -32.84 33.01
CA VAL A 4 -24.49 -32.42 33.54
C VAL A 4 -23.90 -31.49 32.48
N LEU A 5 -24.23 -30.20 32.60
CA LEU A 5 -23.47 -29.12 31.99
C LEU A 5 -22.13 -29.03 32.73
N ASP A 6 -21.10 -29.68 32.17
CA ASP A 6 -19.73 -29.50 32.62
C ASP A 6 -19.25 -28.11 32.19
N THR A 7 -19.06 -27.22 33.16
CA THR A 7 -18.66 -25.81 33.05
C THR A 7 -17.22 -25.60 32.53
N ARG A 8 -16.58 -26.61 31.95
CA ARG A 8 -15.17 -26.57 31.49
C ARG A 8 -14.99 -26.48 29.99
N THR A 9 -16.07 -26.54 29.21
CA THR A 9 -16.02 -26.50 27.74
C THR A 9 -16.49 -25.16 27.15
N ALA A 10 -16.62 -24.11 27.97
CA ALA A 10 -17.09 -22.77 27.56
C ALA A 10 -15.95 -21.78 27.23
N LEU A 11 -14.73 -22.25 27.05
CA LEU A 11 -13.59 -21.44 26.62
C LEU A 11 -12.96 -22.17 25.43
N ILE A 12 -12.56 -21.42 24.40
CA ILE A 12 -11.96 -21.89 23.14
C ILE A 12 -12.98 -22.17 22.02
N ALA A 13 -13.76 -21.16 21.66
CA ALA A 13 -14.36 -21.05 20.32
C ALA A 13 -14.42 -19.60 19.82
N ALA A 14 -13.46 -18.76 20.24
CA ALA A 14 -13.41 -17.34 19.86
C ALA A 14 -11.99 -16.85 19.52
N ALA A 15 -11.11 -17.74 19.03
CA ALA A 15 -9.75 -17.39 18.61
C ALA A 15 -9.50 -17.58 17.10
N ALA A 16 -10.56 -17.79 16.29
CA ALA A 16 -10.44 -17.89 14.83
C ALA A 16 -10.73 -16.55 14.11
N ALA A 17 -11.03 -15.47 14.83
CA ALA A 17 -11.25 -14.15 14.24
C ALA A 17 -10.01 -13.25 14.25
N ALA A 18 -8.91 -13.65 14.91
CA ALA A 18 -7.69 -12.84 15.01
C ALA A 18 -6.64 -13.15 13.92
N THR A 19 -6.83 -14.18 13.10
CA THR A 19 -5.88 -14.51 12.01
C THR A 19 -6.18 -13.80 10.70
N LEU A 20 -7.31 -13.08 10.60
CA LEU A 20 -7.64 -12.27 9.42
C LEU A 20 -6.85 -10.95 9.39
N GLY A 21 -6.17 -10.56 10.48
CA GLY A 21 -5.37 -9.32 10.54
C GLY A 21 -3.89 -9.48 10.20
N LEU A 22 -3.38 -10.70 9.98
CA LEU A 22 -1.96 -10.92 9.67
C LEU A 22 -1.68 -11.10 8.17
N ALA A 23 -2.72 -11.28 7.35
CA ALA A 23 -2.58 -11.37 5.90
C ALA A 23 -2.43 -10.00 5.21
N ALA A 24 -2.94 -8.93 5.82
CA ALA A 24 -2.84 -7.57 5.30
C ALA A 24 -1.41 -6.96 5.34
N CYS A 25 -0.48 -7.56 6.11
CA CYS A 25 0.91 -7.07 6.19
C CYS A 25 1.87 -7.73 5.18
N ASN A 26 1.40 -8.62 4.31
CA ASN A 26 2.25 -9.32 3.33
C ASN A 26 1.51 -9.49 2.00
N ASN A 27 1.00 -8.39 1.46
CA ASN A 27 0.34 -8.40 0.16
C ASN A 27 1.35 -8.02 -0.94
N PRO A 28 1.91 -8.98 -1.69
CA PRO A 28 2.88 -8.67 -2.75
C PRO A 28 2.29 -7.80 -3.87
N ALA A 29 0.96 -7.68 -3.97
CA ALA A 29 0.34 -6.76 -4.92
C ALA A 29 0.48 -5.28 -4.47
N ASP A 30 0.38 -5.01 -3.17
CA ASP A 30 0.61 -3.69 -2.57
C ASP A 30 2.07 -3.28 -2.74
N ASP A 31 3.00 -4.14 -2.29
CA ASP A 31 4.45 -3.92 -2.43
C ASP A 31 4.90 -3.64 -3.88
N ASN A 32 4.26 -4.27 -4.87
CA ASN A 32 4.59 -4.06 -6.27
C ASN A 32 4.05 -2.72 -6.80
N LEU A 33 2.92 -2.25 -6.27
CA LEU A 33 2.37 -0.94 -6.64
C LEU A 33 3.19 0.16 -5.97
N GLU A 34 3.54 0.03 -4.69
CA GLU A 34 4.45 0.97 -4.00
C GLU A 34 5.78 1.11 -4.74
N LYS A 35 6.42 -0.01 -5.13
CA LYS A 35 7.66 0.03 -5.94
C LYS A 35 7.48 0.69 -7.30
N GLN A 36 6.29 0.60 -7.90
CA GLN A 36 6.00 1.26 -9.17
C GLN A 36 5.82 2.77 -8.98
N ALA A 37 5.19 3.20 -7.89
CA ALA A 37 5.10 4.61 -7.51
C ALA A 37 6.51 5.19 -7.28
N ASP A 38 7.32 4.55 -6.43
CA ASP A 38 8.72 4.94 -6.15
C ASP A 38 9.56 5.06 -7.43
N ALA A 39 9.40 4.11 -8.36
CA ALA A 39 10.12 4.13 -9.62
C ALA A 39 9.64 5.25 -10.55
N THR A 40 8.37 5.62 -10.46
CA THR A 40 7.79 6.72 -11.24
C THR A 40 8.30 8.06 -10.72
N GLU A 41 8.30 8.27 -9.41
CA GLU A 41 8.88 9.48 -8.78
C GLU A 41 10.36 9.61 -9.14
N GLN A 42 11.17 8.58 -8.88
CA GLN A 42 12.60 8.63 -9.19
C GLN A 42 12.91 8.91 -10.67
N ALA A 43 12.08 8.39 -11.58
CA ALA A 43 12.25 8.64 -13.02
C ALA A 43 11.89 10.09 -13.38
N SER A 44 10.82 10.63 -12.78
CA SER A 44 10.42 12.02 -12.96
C SER A 44 11.40 13.00 -12.34
N ASP A 45 11.89 12.74 -11.12
CA ASP A 45 12.91 13.54 -10.45
C ASP A 45 14.20 13.59 -11.27
N ALA A 46 14.69 12.44 -11.73
CA ALA A 46 15.90 12.40 -12.57
C ALA A 46 15.72 13.17 -13.90
N ALA A 47 14.50 13.16 -14.45
CA ALA A 47 14.19 13.93 -15.65
C ALA A 47 14.08 15.43 -15.35
N ALA A 48 13.46 15.80 -14.22
CA ALA A 48 13.35 17.18 -13.74
C ALA A 48 14.74 17.78 -13.44
N ASP A 49 15.60 17.06 -12.70
CA ASP A 49 16.99 17.44 -12.44
C ASP A 49 17.76 17.70 -13.73
N SER A 50 17.56 16.84 -14.75
CA SER A 50 18.19 17.02 -16.04
C SER A 50 17.71 18.29 -16.75
N LEU A 51 16.42 18.64 -16.65
CA LEU A 51 15.85 19.86 -17.21
C LEU A 51 16.29 21.11 -16.44
N GLU A 52 16.34 21.05 -15.10
CA GLU A 52 16.82 22.13 -14.26
C GLU A 52 18.30 22.44 -14.56
N SER A 53 19.13 21.41 -14.76
CA SER A 53 20.54 21.58 -15.16
C SER A 53 20.72 22.29 -16.51
N GLN A 54 19.67 22.31 -17.34
CA GLN A 54 19.63 22.98 -18.63
C GLN A 54 18.98 24.38 -18.54
N GLY A 55 18.58 24.82 -17.35
CA GLY A 55 17.89 26.10 -17.10
C GLY A 55 16.41 26.08 -17.52
N MET A 56 15.79 24.90 -17.56
CA MET A 56 14.40 24.70 -18.02
C MET A 56 13.46 24.48 -16.82
N GLU A 57 13.52 25.31 -15.77
CA GLU A 57 12.77 25.15 -14.51
C GLU A 57 11.27 24.90 -14.73
N SER A 58 10.58 25.70 -15.54
CA SER A 58 9.13 25.49 -15.78
C SER A 58 8.78 24.13 -16.40
N GLN A 59 9.71 23.50 -17.11
CA GLN A 59 9.51 22.16 -17.68
C GLN A 59 9.90 21.07 -16.69
N ALA A 60 10.90 21.32 -15.84
CA ALA A 60 11.22 20.46 -14.70
C ALA A 60 10.01 20.36 -13.76
N ASP A 61 9.45 21.50 -13.33
CA ASP A 61 8.24 21.56 -12.48
C ASP A 61 7.06 20.78 -13.08
N ALA A 62 6.87 20.89 -14.40
CA ALA A 62 5.79 20.18 -15.08
C ALA A 62 6.01 18.66 -15.12
N VAL A 63 7.27 18.21 -15.23
CA VAL A 63 7.65 16.79 -15.22
C VAL A 63 7.53 16.20 -13.82
N GLU A 64 8.00 16.92 -12.79
CA GLU A 64 7.85 16.56 -11.38
C GLU A 64 6.36 16.43 -11.03
N ALA A 65 5.56 17.48 -11.26
CA ALA A 65 4.13 17.46 -10.97
C ALA A 65 3.35 16.35 -11.73
N THR A 66 3.77 16.04 -12.95
CA THR A 66 3.17 14.93 -13.73
C THR A 66 3.62 13.55 -13.21
N GLY A 67 4.83 13.47 -12.66
CA GLY A 67 5.36 12.29 -11.99
C GLY A 67 4.64 12.00 -10.68
N GLU A 68 4.60 13.00 -9.79
CA GLU A 68 3.89 12.96 -8.52
C GLU A 68 2.43 12.54 -8.72
N ALA A 69 1.70 13.19 -9.64
CA ALA A 69 0.31 12.84 -9.89
C ALA A 69 0.11 11.40 -10.40
N GLN A 70 1.11 10.83 -11.08
CA GLN A 70 1.07 9.42 -11.50
C GLN A 70 1.43 8.48 -10.35
N ALA A 71 2.43 8.84 -9.53
CA ALA A 71 2.80 8.10 -8.33
C ALA A 71 1.63 8.04 -7.35
N ASP A 72 1.00 9.18 -7.04
CA ASP A 72 -0.22 9.28 -6.22
C ASP A 72 -1.32 8.34 -6.72
N ALA A 73 -1.58 8.31 -8.05
CA ALA A 73 -2.60 7.44 -8.63
C ALA A 73 -2.24 5.95 -8.57
N ILE A 74 -0.96 5.60 -8.40
CA ILE A 74 -0.50 4.23 -8.17
C ILE A 74 -0.59 3.90 -6.67
N GLU A 75 -0.20 4.82 -5.80
CA GLU A 75 -0.33 4.69 -4.34
C GLU A 75 -1.79 4.51 -3.92
N ASP A 76 -2.71 5.31 -4.46
CA ASP A 76 -4.15 5.17 -4.21
C ASP A 76 -4.66 3.76 -4.54
N LYS A 77 -4.13 3.15 -5.62
CA LYS A 77 -4.47 1.76 -5.98
C LYS A 77 -3.83 0.76 -5.03
N ALA A 78 -2.60 1.00 -4.58
CA ALA A 78 -1.95 0.18 -3.56
C ALA A 78 -2.80 0.19 -2.27
N ASP A 79 -3.24 1.38 -1.87
CA ASP A 79 -4.16 1.63 -0.77
C ASP A 79 -5.49 0.86 -0.87
N GLU A 80 -6.13 0.89 -2.04
CA GLU A 80 -7.35 0.12 -2.31
C GLU A 80 -7.10 -1.40 -2.19
N VAL A 81 -6.00 -1.88 -2.75
CA VAL A 81 -5.58 -3.28 -2.69
C VAL A 81 -5.29 -3.69 -1.25
N ARG A 82 -4.61 -2.85 -0.46
CA ARG A 82 -4.33 -3.09 0.96
C ARG A 82 -5.60 -3.14 1.79
N LYS A 83 -6.57 -2.25 1.53
CA LYS A 83 -7.87 -2.22 2.23
C LYS A 83 -8.78 -3.40 1.86
N ALA A 84 -8.59 -4.01 0.69
CA ALA A 84 -9.38 -5.12 0.20
C ALA A 84 -8.88 -6.52 0.67
N ASN A 85 -7.72 -6.60 1.33
CA ASN A 85 -7.09 -7.84 1.82
C ASN A 85 -7.02 -7.89 3.35
#